data_AF-A0A961SLS9-F1
#
_entry.id   AF-A0A961SLS9-F1
#
_cell.length_a   1.000
_cell.length_b   1.000
_cell.length_c   1.000
_cell.angle_alpha   90.00
_cell.angle_beta   90.00
_cell.angle_gamma   90.00
#
_symmetry.space_group_name_H-M   'P 1'
#
loop_
_entity.id
_entity.type
_entity.pdbx_description
1 polymer ?
#
loop_
_entity_poly.entity_id
_entity_poly.type
_entity_poly.pdbx_seq_one_letter_code
_entity_poly.pdbx_strand_id
1 'polypeptide(L)'
;MVRALLFCWIALASFAALAQDGSASKPEGMVLLTVGGLVGKSNRGPFDKAHDSSLAHLKADFKHAFEFDREMLLALPQGMVTATTPELGKEAVFKGPLLREVLADVEAAKVKTRFVASDGYSGYLLPEDIEGSDYILALEVDGRPLGLGQQGPLWLVNTRKDGEGPGIDNRGSHVWGLVYMHVGD
;
A
#
# COMPACT_ATOMS: atom_id res chain seq x y z
N MET A 1 -30.87 59.97 39.58
CA MET A 1 -31.52 58.69 39.24
C MET A 1 -31.73 58.65 37.74
N VAL A 2 -30.97 57.84 36.99
CA VAL A 2 -31.38 57.08 35.79
C VAL A 2 -30.23 56.10 35.53
N ARG A 3 -30.50 54.81 35.72
CA ARG A 3 -29.67 53.69 35.26
C ARG A 3 -30.01 53.46 33.79
N ALA A 4 -29.04 53.37 32.89
CA ALA A 4 -29.27 52.89 31.53
C ALA A 4 -28.19 51.87 31.16
N LEU A 5 -28.67 50.68 30.76
CA LEU A 5 -27.94 49.43 30.66
C LEU A 5 -26.94 49.43 29.48
N LEU A 6 -25.75 48.88 29.71
CA LEU A 6 -24.88 48.40 28.63
C LEU A 6 -25.49 47.15 28.01
N PHE A 7 -25.78 47.18 26.71
CA PHE A 7 -26.04 46.00 25.90
C PHE A 7 -24.71 45.52 25.30
N CYS A 8 -24.09 44.50 25.92
CA CYS A 8 -23.02 43.74 25.28
C CYS A 8 -23.63 42.77 24.26
N TRP A 9 -23.57 43.12 22.98
CA TRP A 9 -23.79 42.19 21.89
C TRP A 9 -22.56 41.28 21.78
N ILE A 10 -22.68 40.05 22.30
CA ILE A 10 -21.74 38.98 21.99
C ILE A 10 -22.10 38.48 20.59
N ALA A 11 -21.35 38.92 19.59
CA ALA A 11 -21.41 38.34 18.26
C ALA A 11 -20.85 36.90 18.32
N LEU A 12 -21.74 35.91 18.30
CA LEU A 12 -21.35 34.54 17.99
C LEU A 12 -20.90 34.49 16.52
N ALA A 13 -19.60 34.65 16.30
CA ALA A 13 -18.98 34.26 15.05
C ALA A 13 -18.97 32.74 14.99
N SER A 14 -19.96 32.15 14.33
CA SER A 14 -19.99 30.74 13.98
C SER A 14 -18.79 30.44 13.08
N PHE A 15 -17.73 29.85 13.64
CA PHE A 15 -16.73 29.14 12.85
C PHE A 15 -17.43 27.92 12.25
N ALA A 16 -17.98 28.09 11.04
CA ALA A 16 -18.22 26.95 10.17
C ALA A 16 -16.84 26.39 9.82
N ALA A 17 -16.43 25.34 10.54
CA ALA A 17 -15.31 24.52 10.14
C ALA A 17 -15.66 23.94 8.77
N LEU A 18 -15.11 24.54 7.71
CA LEU A 18 -15.02 23.88 6.41
C LEU A 18 -14.23 22.60 6.67
N ALA A 19 -14.92 21.47 6.66
CA ALA A 19 -14.27 20.19 6.46
C ALA A 19 -13.47 20.35 5.16
N GLN A 20 -12.14 20.35 5.26
CA GLN A 20 -11.33 20.01 4.11
C GLN A 20 -11.79 18.62 3.72
N ASP A 21 -12.51 18.51 2.59
CA ASP A 21 -12.55 17.27 1.84
C ASP A 21 -11.09 16.96 1.52
N GLY A 22 -10.46 16.18 2.40
CA GLY A 22 -9.12 15.66 2.26
C GLY A 22 -9.15 14.66 1.11
N SER A 23 -9.25 15.17 -0.11
CA SER A 23 -9.02 14.38 -1.31
C SER A 23 -7.66 13.74 -1.12
N ALA A 24 -7.63 12.43 -0.91
CA ALA A 24 -6.40 11.68 -0.91
C ALA A 24 -5.58 12.06 -2.15
N SER A 25 -4.26 12.14 -1.99
CA SER A 25 -3.33 12.44 -3.08
C SER A 25 -3.58 11.46 -4.24
N LYS A 26 -3.88 12.02 -5.42
CA LYS A 26 -4.01 11.23 -6.64
C LYS A 26 -2.62 10.96 -7.22
N PRO A 27 -2.38 9.78 -7.82
CA PRO A 27 -1.13 9.51 -8.51
C PRO A 27 -0.97 10.49 -9.69
N GLU A 28 0.22 11.07 -9.83
CA GLU A 28 0.62 11.93 -10.94
C GLU A 28 1.48 11.15 -11.96
N GLY A 29 2.09 10.06 -11.52
CA GLY A 29 2.90 9.16 -12.34
C GLY A 29 2.18 7.87 -12.75
N MET A 30 2.96 6.94 -13.31
CA MET A 30 2.50 5.58 -13.56
C MET A 30 2.16 4.90 -12.23
N VAL A 31 0.93 4.40 -12.11
CA VAL A 31 0.50 3.59 -10.97
C VAL A 31 1.28 2.28 -10.95
N LEU A 32 1.92 1.99 -9.81
CA LEU A 32 2.70 0.78 -9.60
C LEU A 32 1.96 -0.25 -8.73
N LEU A 33 1.07 0.23 -7.85
CA LEU A 33 0.32 -0.60 -6.93
C LEU A 33 -1.11 -0.09 -6.78
N THR A 34 -2.07 -0.99 -6.88
CA THR A 34 -3.46 -0.74 -6.46
C THR A 34 -3.76 -1.54 -5.20
N VAL A 35 -4.34 -0.91 -4.18
CA VAL A 35 -4.77 -1.56 -2.93
C VAL A 35 -6.29 -1.44 -2.81
N GLY A 36 -6.99 -2.58 -2.88
CA GLY A 36 -8.44 -2.67 -2.75
C GLY A 36 -8.88 -3.44 -1.49
N GLY A 37 -10.19 -3.56 -1.32
CA GLY A 37 -10.80 -4.28 -0.20
C GLY A 37 -11.13 -3.37 0.98
N LEU A 38 -10.85 -3.82 2.20
CA LEU A 38 -11.14 -3.12 3.46
C LEU A 38 -10.09 -2.03 3.75
N VAL A 39 -10.12 -0.97 2.94
CA VAL A 39 -9.30 0.25 3.09
C VAL A 39 -10.18 1.46 3.47
N GLY A 40 -9.72 2.27 4.42
CA GLY A 40 -10.42 3.46 4.91
C GLY A 40 -10.18 4.71 4.05
N LYS A 41 -8.98 4.84 3.47
CA LYS A 41 -8.61 5.93 2.57
C LYS A 41 -8.62 5.45 1.11
N SER A 42 -9.11 6.29 0.19
CA SER A 42 -9.22 5.96 -1.23
C SER A 42 -8.96 7.18 -2.12
N ASN A 43 -8.30 6.95 -3.25
CA ASN A 43 -8.13 7.93 -4.33
C ASN A 43 -8.63 7.41 -5.70
N ARG A 44 -9.20 6.19 -5.73
CA ARG A 44 -9.68 5.50 -6.93
C ARG A 44 -11.10 4.97 -6.72
N GLY A 45 -11.98 5.29 -7.68
CA GLY A 45 -13.37 4.82 -7.71
C GLY A 45 -13.49 3.30 -7.95
N PRO A 46 -14.70 2.79 -8.24
CA PRO A 46 -14.93 1.36 -8.39
C PRO A 46 -14.19 0.74 -9.58
N PHE A 47 -13.93 -0.55 -9.46
CA PHE A 47 -13.42 -1.38 -10.54
C PHE A 47 -14.36 -1.37 -11.75
N ASP A 48 -13.80 -1.20 -12.94
CA ASP A 48 -14.47 -1.28 -14.22
C ASP A 48 -13.74 -2.25 -15.13
N LYS A 49 -14.35 -3.41 -15.38
CA LYS A 49 -13.75 -4.48 -16.19
C LYS A 49 -13.30 -4.03 -17.60
N ALA A 50 -13.97 -3.05 -18.21
CA ALA A 50 -13.62 -2.58 -19.55
C ALA A 50 -12.38 -1.68 -19.53
N HIS A 51 -12.25 -0.83 -18.52
CA HIS A 51 -11.12 0.09 -18.36
C HIS A 51 -9.92 -0.56 -17.63
N ASP A 52 -10.20 -1.46 -16.69
CA ASP A 52 -9.23 -2.13 -15.83
C ASP A 52 -8.88 -3.53 -16.36
N SER A 53 -8.73 -3.70 -17.68
CA SER A 53 -8.58 -5.02 -18.32
C SER A 53 -7.43 -5.86 -17.77
N SER A 54 -6.31 -5.22 -17.40
CA SER A 54 -5.16 -5.88 -16.78
C SER A 54 -5.50 -6.40 -15.38
N LEU A 55 -6.16 -5.59 -14.54
CA LEU A 55 -6.59 -6.01 -13.21
C LEU A 55 -7.72 -7.06 -13.27
N ALA A 56 -8.57 -7.00 -14.30
CA ALA A 56 -9.57 -8.03 -14.57
C ALA A 56 -8.95 -9.41 -14.83
N HIS A 57 -7.81 -9.46 -15.55
CA HIS A 57 -7.06 -10.71 -15.76
C HIS A 57 -6.55 -11.30 -14.44
N LEU A 58 -6.19 -10.42 -13.50
CA LEU A 58 -5.73 -10.77 -12.15
C LEU A 58 -6.88 -11.04 -11.17
N LYS A 59 -8.14 -11.03 -11.65
CA LYS A 59 -9.34 -11.21 -10.84
C LYS A 59 -9.42 -10.23 -9.66
N ALA A 60 -8.96 -9.01 -9.87
CA ALA A 60 -9.20 -7.92 -8.94
C ALA A 60 -10.68 -7.51 -8.97
N ASP A 61 -11.17 -7.05 -7.84
CA ASP A 61 -12.49 -6.42 -7.69
C ASP A 61 -12.44 -5.51 -6.46
N PHE A 62 -13.05 -4.34 -6.57
CA PHE A 62 -13.11 -3.35 -5.49
C PHE A 62 -14.21 -2.29 -5.76
N LYS A 63 -14.87 -1.85 -4.68
CA LYS A 63 -15.82 -0.71 -4.74
C LYS A 63 -15.10 0.63 -4.77
N HIS A 64 -13.92 0.66 -4.16
CA HIS A 64 -13.00 1.78 -4.09
C HIS A 64 -11.62 1.20 -3.79
N ALA A 65 -10.58 1.91 -4.22
CA ALA A 65 -9.20 1.48 -4.04
C ALA A 65 -8.29 2.68 -3.75
N PHE A 66 -7.05 2.37 -3.44
CA PHE A 66 -5.97 3.34 -3.36
C PHE A 66 -4.88 2.97 -4.36
N GLU A 67 -4.58 3.87 -5.28
CA GLU A 67 -3.52 3.73 -6.28
C GLU A 67 -2.29 4.51 -5.81
N PHE A 68 -1.14 3.83 -5.83
CA PHE A 68 0.15 4.42 -5.56
C PHE A 68 0.98 4.50 -6.85
N ASP A 69 1.49 5.69 -7.16
CA ASP A 69 2.61 5.84 -8.08
C ASP A 69 3.95 5.68 -7.35
N ARG A 70 5.05 5.81 -8.11
CA ARG A 70 6.40 5.67 -7.59
C ARG A 70 6.73 6.67 -6.49
N GLU A 71 6.38 7.95 -6.67
CA GLU A 71 6.78 9.01 -5.75
C GLU A 71 6.00 8.89 -4.43
N MET A 72 4.73 8.48 -4.50
CA MET A 72 3.95 8.15 -3.32
C MET A 72 4.57 7.00 -2.52
N LEU A 73 5.01 5.92 -3.18
CA LEU A 73 5.67 4.79 -2.51
C LEU A 73 7.03 5.17 -1.91
N LEU A 74 7.79 6.07 -2.56
CA LEU A 74 9.07 6.55 -2.04
C LEU A 74 8.93 7.53 -0.88
N ALA A 75 7.81 8.24 -0.78
CA ALA A 75 7.52 9.15 0.31
C ALA A 75 7.22 8.43 1.64
N LEU A 76 6.79 7.17 1.59
CA LEU A 76 6.58 6.34 2.78
C LEU A 76 7.92 5.95 3.43
N PRO A 77 7.96 5.65 4.74
CA PRO A 77 9.18 5.15 5.38
C PRO A 77 9.71 3.89 4.69
N GLN A 78 10.99 3.94 4.31
CA GLN A 78 11.67 2.91 3.54
C GLN A 78 12.39 1.92 4.45
N GLY A 79 12.50 0.66 4.00
CA GLY A 79 13.34 -0.38 4.58
C GLY A 79 14.33 -0.95 3.56
N MET A 80 15.30 -1.72 4.06
CA MET A 80 16.27 -2.46 3.24
C MET A 80 16.40 -3.89 3.75
N VAL A 81 16.59 -4.84 2.83
CA VAL A 81 16.82 -6.25 3.12
C VAL A 81 17.95 -6.77 2.25
N THR A 82 18.91 -7.44 2.87
CA THR A 82 19.90 -8.23 2.15
C THR A 82 19.40 -9.68 2.08
N ALA A 83 19.21 -10.20 0.87
CA ALA A 83 18.70 -11.56 0.67
C ALA A 83 19.31 -12.21 -0.58
N THR A 84 19.38 -13.54 -0.56
CA THR A 84 19.63 -14.35 -1.76
C THR A 84 18.32 -14.95 -2.22
N THR A 85 17.87 -14.62 -3.42
CA THR A 85 16.64 -15.19 -3.99
C THR A 85 16.97 -16.17 -5.11
N PRO A 86 16.10 -17.17 -5.38
CA PRO A 86 16.29 -18.09 -6.50
C PRO A 86 16.48 -17.39 -7.85
N GLU A 87 15.80 -16.26 -8.06
CA GLU A 87 15.85 -15.48 -9.30
C GLU A 87 17.20 -14.79 -9.53
N LEU A 88 17.85 -14.34 -8.44
CA LEU A 88 19.14 -13.64 -8.53
C LEU A 88 20.32 -14.60 -8.42
N GLY A 89 20.18 -15.71 -7.69
CA GLY A 89 21.24 -16.70 -7.48
C GLY A 89 22.46 -16.19 -6.72
N LYS A 90 22.37 -14.97 -6.16
CA LYS A 90 23.40 -14.30 -5.37
C LYS A 90 22.74 -13.35 -4.38
N GLU A 91 23.50 -12.96 -3.38
CA GLU A 91 23.08 -11.92 -2.43
C GLU A 91 22.87 -10.58 -3.15
N ALA A 92 21.78 -9.90 -2.79
CA ALA A 92 21.45 -8.56 -3.29
C ALA A 92 20.75 -7.73 -2.20
N VAL A 93 20.81 -6.41 -2.33
CA VAL A 93 20.16 -5.47 -1.39
C VAL A 93 18.89 -4.92 -1.99
N PHE A 94 17.76 -5.33 -1.44
CA PHE A 94 16.43 -4.86 -1.79
C PHE A 94 16.06 -3.62 -0.96
N LYS A 95 15.34 -2.68 -1.57
CA LYS A 95 14.88 -1.46 -0.90
C LYS A 95 13.49 -1.06 -1.39
N GLY A 96 12.64 -0.64 -0.46
CA GLY A 96 11.31 -0.08 -0.75
C GLY A 96 10.55 0.29 0.52
N PRO A 97 9.31 0.79 0.40
CA PRO A 97 8.49 1.11 1.57
C PRO A 97 8.22 -0.13 2.41
N LEU A 98 8.16 0.08 3.73
CA LEU A 98 7.71 -0.93 4.67
C LEU A 98 6.22 -1.23 4.43
N LEU A 99 5.85 -2.51 4.34
CA LEU A 99 4.48 -2.94 4.10
C LEU A 99 3.51 -2.36 5.15
N ARG A 100 3.92 -2.32 6.42
CA ARG A 100 3.11 -1.74 7.50
C ARG A 100 2.75 -0.27 7.25
N GLU A 101 3.63 0.49 6.61
CA GLU A 101 3.41 1.91 6.32
C GLU A 101 2.48 2.09 5.11
N VAL A 102 2.57 1.19 4.12
CA VAL A 102 1.60 1.15 3.00
C VAL A 102 0.20 0.84 3.53
N LEU A 103 0.07 -0.17 4.39
CA LEU A 103 -1.20 -0.55 5.01
C LEU A 103 -1.75 0.56 5.92
N ALA A 104 -0.87 1.24 6.67
CA ALA A 104 -1.26 2.38 7.50
C ALA A 104 -1.72 3.59 6.67
N ASP A 105 -1.03 3.93 5.57
CA ASP A 105 -1.40 5.09 4.74
C ASP A 105 -2.78 4.93 4.12
N VAL A 106 -3.19 3.71 3.77
CA VAL A 106 -4.54 3.44 3.23
C VAL A 106 -5.59 3.18 4.30
N GLU A 107 -5.23 3.27 5.59
CA GLU A 107 -6.10 2.91 6.72
C GLU A 107 -6.68 1.49 6.56
N ALA A 108 -5.84 0.53 6.20
CA ALA A 108 -6.26 -0.86 5.98
C ALA A 108 -6.73 -1.53 7.28
N ALA A 109 -7.78 -2.34 7.17
CA ALA A 109 -8.17 -3.24 8.25
C ALA A 109 -7.07 -4.28 8.53
N LYS A 110 -6.87 -4.63 9.81
CA LYS A 110 -5.94 -5.69 10.24
C LYS A 110 -6.53 -7.08 10.02
N VAL A 111 -6.62 -7.48 8.76
CA VAL A 111 -7.11 -8.80 8.32
C VAL A 111 -6.14 -9.40 7.31
N LYS A 112 -6.45 -10.60 6.83
CA LYS A 112 -5.71 -11.25 5.74
C LYS A 112 -5.56 -10.29 4.56
N THR A 113 -4.34 -10.21 4.03
CA THR A 113 -4.03 -9.41 2.84
C THR A 113 -3.48 -10.32 1.75
N ARG A 114 -4.09 -10.30 0.57
CA ARG A 114 -3.63 -11.01 -0.61
C ARG A 114 -2.78 -10.09 -1.49
N PHE A 115 -1.70 -10.63 -2.03
CA PHE A 115 -0.73 -9.95 -2.88
C PHE A 115 -0.74 -10.62 -4.24
N VAL A 116 -0.88 -9.86 -5.31
CA VAL A 116 -1.10 -10.38 -6.66
C VAL A 116 -0.09 -9.79 -7.64
N ALA A 117 0.68 -10.69 -8.22
CA ALA A 117 1.67 -10.41 -9.23
C ALA A 117 1.03 -10.18 -10.61
N SER A 118 1.75 -9.50 -11.50
CA SER A 118 1.33 -9.21 -12.87
C SER A 118 1.14 -10.46 -13.74
N ASP A 119 1.75 -11.59 -13.37
CA ASP A 119 1.60 -12.89 -14.05
C ASP A 119 0.44 -13.74 -13.52
N GLY A 120 -0.29 -13.24 -12.51
CA GLY A 120 -1.39 -13.95 -11.86
C GLY A 120 -0.98 -14.80 -10.66
N TYR A 121 0.30 -14.90 -10.31
CA TYR A 121 0.70 -15.51 -9.04
C TYR A 121 0.14 -14.69 -7.87
N SER A 122 -0.29 -15.37 -6.81
CA SER A 122 -0.76 -14.70 -5.61
C SER A 122 -0.32 -15.41 -4.34
N GLY A 123 0.20 -14.61 -3.41
CA GLY A 123 0.43 -15.00 -2.02
C GLY A 123 -0.49 -14.24 -1.08
N TYR A 124 -0.46 -14.55 0.21
CA TYR A 124 -1.18 -13.79 1.22
C TYR A 124 -0.43 -13.79 2.54
N LEU A 125 -0.68 -12.77 3.35
CA LEU A 125 -0.21 -12.68 4.73
C LEU A 125 -1.41 -12.53 5.66
N LEU A 126 -1.34 -13.18 6.81
CA LEU A 126 -2.26 -12.99 7.93
C LEU A 126 -1.75 -11.83 8.82
N PRO A 127 -2.61 -11.24 9.67
CA PRO A 127 -2.19 -10.18 10.59
C PRO A 127 -0.96 -10.57 11.43
N GLU A 128 -0.91 -11.81 11.93
CA GLU A 128 0.22 -12.33 12.71
C GLU A 128 1.53 -12.41 11.92
N ASP A 129 1.47 -12.58 10.59
CA ASP A 129 2.67 -12.59 9.74
C ASP A 129 3.27 -11.17 9.68
N ILE A 130 2.40 -10.17 9.49
CA ILE A 130 2.77 -8.75 9.38
C ILE A 130 3.20 -8.17 10.73
N GLU A 131 2.59 -8.63 11.84
CA GLU A 131 2.97 -8.21 13.19
C GLU A 131 4.23 -8.93 13.69
N GLY A 132 4.47 -10.16 13.22
CA GLY A 132 5.63 -10.97 13.60
C GLY A 132 6.90 -10.70 12.78
N SER A 133 6.86 -9.80 11.80
CA SER A 133 8.00 -9.50 10.93
C SER A 133 7.81 -8.20 10.16
N ASP A 134 8.92 -7.54 9.85
CA ASP A 134 8.88 -6.51 8.83
C ASP A 134 8.89 -7.14 7.42
N TYR A 135 8.21 -6.46 6.51
CA TYR A 135 8.20 -6.72 5.08
C TYR A 135 8.40 -5.40 4.36
N ILE A 136 9.03 -5.46 3.20
CA ILE A 136 9.12 -4.33 2.27
C ILE A 136 8.41 -4.67 0.96
N LEU A 137 7.87 -3.64 0.31
CA LEU A 137 7.52 -3.69 -1.11
C LEU A 137 8.70 -3.10 -1.88
N ALA A 138 9.69 -3.92 -2.19
CA ALA A 138 10.92 -3.45 -2.81
C ALA A 138 10.65 -2.86 -4.21
N LEU A 139 11.15 -1.65 -4.43
CA LEU A 139 11.18 -0.93 -5.71
C LEU A 139 12.55 -1.02 -6.39
N GLU A 140 13.59 -1.29 -5.60
CA GLU A 140 14.99 -1.27 -6.02
C GLU A 140 15.72 -2.53 -5.55
N VAL A 141 16.67 -2.97 -6.37
CA VAL A 141 17.66 -4.00 -6.04
C VAL A 141 19.05 -3.47 -6.42
N ASP A 142 20.01 -3.58 -5.49
CA ASP A 142 21.38 -3.05 -5.65
C ASP A 142 21.42 -1.59 -6.12
N GLY A 143 20.50 -0.77 -5.60
CA GLY A 143 20.37 0.67 -5.92
C GLY A 143 19.82 0.96 -7.31
N ARG A 144 19.27 -0.04 -8.02
CA ARG A 144 18.64 0.12 -9.33
C ARG A 144 17.15 -0.19 -9.25
N PRO A 145 16.27 0.59 -9.91
CA PRO A 145 14.85 0.27 -10.00
C PRO A 145 14.62 -1.12 -10.62
N LEU A 146 13.63 -1.84 -10.08
CA LEU A 146 13.16 -3.11 -10.63
C LEU A 146 12.36 -2.85 -11.91
N GLY A 147 12.97 -3.17 -13.06
CA GLY A 147 12.29 -3.13 -14.36
C GLY A 147 11.43 -4.37 -14.60
N LEU A 148 10.62 -4.36 -15.66
CA LEU A 148 9.75 -5.51 -16.01
C LEU A 148 10.55 -6.81 -16.22
N GLY A 149 11.73 -6.73 -16.83
CA GLY A 149 12.62 -7.89 -17.01
C GLY A 149 13.32 -8.35 -15.74
N GLN A 150 13.30 -7.54 -14.68
CA GLN A 150 13.79 -7.85 -13.33
C GLN A 150 12.62 -8.10 -12.38
N GLN A 151 11.50 -8.61 -12.93
CA GLN A 151 10.30 -8.95 -12.17
C GLN A 151 9.72 -7.77 -11.36
N GLY A 152 9.88 -6.55 -11.86
CA GLY A 152 9.21 -5.36 -11.32
C GLY A 152 7.70 -5.35 -11.60
N PRO A 153 6.95 -4.38 -11.05
CA PRO A 153 7.45 -3.14 -10.45
C PRO A 153 7.78 -3.24 -8.96
N LEU A 154 7.24 -4.23 -8.26
CA LEU A 154 7.40 -4.40 -6.82
C LEU A 154 7.67 -5.85 -6.44
N TRP A 155 8.49 -6.07 -5.41
CA TRP A 155 8.67 -7.37 -4.77
C TRP A 155 8.22 -7.31 -3.31
N LEU A 156 7.39 -8.25 -2.89
CA LEU A 156 7.16 -8.47 -1.47
C LEU A 156 8.34 -9.27 -0.89
N VAL A 157 9.14 -8.62 -0.05
CA VAL A 157 10.34 -9.23 0.55
C VAL A 157 10.22 -9.16 2.08
N ASN A 158 10.38 -10.30 2.74
CA ASN A 158 10.43 -10.38 4.20
C ASN A 158 11.82 -9.90 4.69
N THR A 159 11.88 -9.12 5.77
CA THR A 159 13.15 -8.61 6.33
C THR A 159 13.83 -9.56 7.32
N ARG A 160 13.28 -10.75 7.57
CA ARG A 160 13.89 -11.76 8.44
C ARG A 160 15.22 -12.25 7.87
N LYS A 161 15.98 -12.93 8.74
CA LYS A 161 17.25 -13.53 8.36
C LYS A 161 17.05 -14.60 7.30
N ASP A 162 18.11 -14.85 6.53
CA ASP A 162 18.14 -15.93 5.54
C ASP A 162 17.68 -17.27 6.17
N GLY A 163 16.74 -17.95 5.52
CA GLY A 163 16.10 -19.18 6.02
C GLY A 163 14.86 -18.99 6.90
N GLU A 164 14.50 -17.77 7.28
CA GLU A 164 13.27 -17.46 8.03
C GLU A 164 12.20 -16.89 7.10
N GLY A 165 11.27 -17.74 6.67
CA GLY A 165 10.15 -17.37 5.80
C GLY A 165 8.85 -17.08 6.54
N PRO A 166 7.75 -16.80 5.78
CA PRO A 166 6.39 -16.93 6.31
C PRO A 166 6.13 -18.37 6.78
N GLY A 167 4.98 -18.60 7.43
CA GLY A 167 4.63 -19.86 8.09
C GLY A 167 4.81 -21.14 7.25
N ILE A 168 4.54 -22.29 7.88
CA ILE A 168 4.85 -23.67 7.40
C ILE A 168 4.39 -23.96 5.95
N ASP A 169 3.47 -23.19 5.40
CA ASP A 169 2.91 -23.30 4.05
C ASP A 169 3.31 -22.17 3.08
N ASN A 170 4.35 -21.39 3.39
CA ASN A 170 4.98 -20.40 2.49
C ASN A 170 4.02 -19.29 1.98
N ARG A 171 2.94 -18.99 2.71
CA ARG A 171 1.95 -17.96 2.35
C ARG A 171 2.64 -16.61 2.20
N GLY A 172 2.48 -15.95 1.06
CA GLY A 172 3.02 -14.60 0.87
C GLY A 172 4.55 -14.55 0.70
N SER A 173 5.20 -15.70 0.52
CA SER A 173 6.58 -15.74 0.06
C SER A 173 6.66 -15.49 -1.45
N HIS A 174 7.76 -14.89 -1.92
CA HIS A 174 8.14 -14.82 -3.34
C HIS A 174 7.10 -14.18 -4.28
N VAL A 175 6.40 -13.12 -3.85
CA VAL A 175 5.53 -12.34 -4.75
C VAL A 175 6.35 -11.21 -5.38
N TRP A 176 6.97 -11.49 -6.53
CA TRP A 176 7.56 -10.48 -7.40
C TRP A 176 6.58 -10.07 -8.51
N GLY A 177 6.82 -8.93 -9.16
CA GLY A 177 5.87 -8.34 -10.10
C GLY A 177 4.56 -7.90 -9.45
N LEU A 178 4.58 -7.59 -8.14
CA LEU A 178 3.40 -7.20 -7.39
C LEU A 178 2.79 -5.93 -7.98
N VAL A 179 1.50 -5.99 -8.31
CA VAL A 179 0.74 -4.87 -8.87
C VAL A 179 -0.58 -4.60 -8.15
N TYR A 180 -1.09 -5.60 -7.40
CA TYR A 180 -2.36 -5.47 -6.69
C TYR A 180 -2.32 -6.11 -5.29
N MET A 181 -2.90 -5.42 -4.32
CA MET A 181 -3.17 -5.91 -2.98
C MET A 181 -4.67 -5.91 -2.69
N HIS A 182 -5.16 -6.95 -2.03
CA HIS A 182 -6.54 -7.04 -1.56
C HIS A 182 -6.56 -7.27 -0.05
N VAL A 183 -7.10 -6.31 0.70
CA VAL A 183 -7.26 -6.40 2.16
C VAL A 183 -8.64 -7.00 2.48
N GLY A 184 -8.67 -8.20 3.05
CA GLY A 184 -9.89 -8.97 3.27
C GLY A 184 -9.87 -10.33 2.59
N ASP A 185 -10.96 -11.09 2.78
CA ASP A 185 -11.20 -12.40 2.14
C ASP A 185 -11.92 -12.26 0.79
#